data_AF-A0A2L2SUY6-F1
#
_entry.id   AF-A0A2L2SUY6-F1
#
_cell.length_a   1.000
_cell.length_b   1.000
_cell.length_c   1.000
_cell.angle_alpha   90.00
_cell.angle_beta   90.00
_cell.angle_gamma   90.00
#
_symmetry.space_group_name_H-M   'P 1'
#
loop_
_entity.id
_entity.type
_entity.pdbx_description
1 polymer ?
#
loop_
_entity_poly.entity_id
_entity_poly.type
_entity_poly.pdbx_seq_one_letter_code
_entity_poly.pdbx_strand_id
1 'polypeptide(L)'
;MAFVAISSWQSHPDDFGSSYGIDRSLLSAGQGPLWATVFQVTGFLRHLQFILLSTSITIEYPGFFIPVTNKVAWASLLFWKGPLHHGHSSPGIDGGMYVSNATYGLDFVTVTLGYPNMLNTLWNSLFNLAMLLVLAFVIFLSLIWYLSERQTSSPSLSSIMTKAVGVTANIALCFFSVPLLLFMAYDLVLVGYLPNYRIGLAVLMMLIIIGANSFFATRINRRSIHHPFLAPEQPQMDDNAITYKQAWGYVRRHFSHSLPFFQAIFIGALQDYPMAQIFALVITECISSVELALQNGLQFYTTTSTYFSVVRLLAALSSFVFILSESQAMKQWAGYIVLGLHGAVILPGFALRAVYQLLPCISRRKLGNSDGLQADENDQELAIIPVSY
;
A
#
# COMPACT_ATOMS: atom_id res chain seq x y z
N MET A 1 -6.83 0.07 -9.26
CA MET A 1 -5.68 -0.82 -8.91
C MET A 1 -5.28 -1.71 -10.08
N ALA A 2 -6.21 -2.50 -10.66
CA ALA A 2 -5.91 -3.35 -11.83
C ALA A 2 -5.26 -2.57 -12.99
N PHE A 3 -5.75 -1.38 -13.32
CA PHE A 3 -5.15 -0.53 -14.36
C PHE A 3 -3.70 -0.12 -14.09
N VAL A 4 -3.34 0.19 -12.84
CA VAL A 4 -1.96 0.54 -12.45
C VAL A 4 -1.06 -0.69 -12.49
N ALA A 5 -1.58 -1.86 -12.11
CA ALA A 5 -0.86 -3.11 -12.23
C ALA A 5 -0.61 -3.49 -13.70
N ILE A 6 -1.62 -3.35 -14.56
CA ILE A 6 -1.53 -3.60 -16.00
C ILE A 6 -0.59 -2.59 -16.67
N SER A 7 -0.67 -1.32 -16.31
CA SER A 7 0.18 -0.27 -16.90
C SER A 7 1.64 -0.42 -16.49
N SER A 8 1.91 -0.75 -15.22
CA SER A 8 3.24 -1.08 -14.72
C SER A 8 3.80 -2.35 -15.37
N TRP A 9 2.95 -3.34 -15.66
CA TRP A 9 3.35 -4.56 -16.34
C TRP A 9 3.72 -4.28 -17.81
N GLN A 10 2.97 -3.40 -18.48
CA GLN A 10 3.20 -3.07 -19.88
C GLN A 10 4.38 -2.13 -20.11
N SER A 11 4.77 -1.30 -19.14
CA SER A 11 5.85 -0.32 -19.29
C SER A 11 7.26 -0.91 -19.17
N HIS A 12 7.40 -2.17 -18.73
CA HIS A 12 8.68 -2.89 -18.63
C HIS A 12 8.67 -4.23 -19.40
N PRO A 13 8.30 -4.28 -20.70
CA PRO A 13 8.21 -5.54 -21.43
C PRO A 13 9.59 -6.12 -21.78
N ASP A 14 10.60 -5.26 -21.96
CA ASP A 14 11.95 -5.65 -22.40
C ASP A 14 12.75 -6.36 -21.27
N ASP A 15 12.41 -6.11 -20.00
CA ASP A 15 12.92 -6.86 -18.84
C ASP A 15 12.37 -8.31 -18.77
N PHE A 16 11.28 -8.60 -19.49
CA PHE A 16 10.71 -9.94 -19.59
C PHE A 16 11.03 -10.65 -20.90
N GLY A 17 11.47 -9.91 -21.93
CA GLY A 17 11.64 -10.41 -23.30
C GLY A 17 13.06 -10.85 -23.69
N SER A 18 14.08 -10.40 -22.97
CA SER A 18 15.48 -10.74 -23.27
C SER A 18 15.94 -11.95 -22.45
N SER A 19 15.86 -13.16 -23.02
CA SER A 19 16.65 -14.36 -22.70
C SER A 19 16.96 -14.69 -21.22
N TYR A 20 16.14 -14.24 -20.28
CA TYR A 20 16.15 -14.64 -18.88
C TYR A 20 14.73 -15.09 -18.56
N GLY A 21 14.49 -16.40 -18.73
CA GLY A 21 13.26 -17.00 -18.22
C GLY A 21 13.10 -16.57 -16.77
N ILE A 22 11.94 -16.00 -16.42
CA ILE A 22 11.60 -15.48 -15.08
C ILE A 22 12.22 -16.39 -14.02
N ASP A 23 13.38 -15.97 -13.51
CA ASP A 23 14.20 -16.89 -12.75
C ASP A 23 13.46 -17.16 -11.45
N ARG A 24 13.30 -18.45 -11.12
CA ARG A 24 12.51 -18.92 -9.96
C ARG A 24 13.05 -18.33 -8.64
N SER A 25 14.29 -17.83 -8.66
CA SER A 25 14.96 -17.08 -7.60
C SER A 25 14.33 -15.69 -7.38
N LEU A 26 13.98 -14.94 -8.44
CA LEU A 26 13.53 -13.54 -8.43
C LEU A 26 12.16 -13.36 -7.74
N LEU A 27 11.17 -14.19 -8.09
CA LEU A 27 9.83 -14.16 -7.45
C LEU A 27 9.91 -14.35 -5.92
N SER A 28 10.83 -15.20 -5.45
CA SER A 28 11.08 -15.44 -4.02
C SER A 28 12.06 -14.43 -3.40
N ALA A 29 12.74 -13.62 -4.20
CA ALA A 29 13.85 -12.77 -3.78
C ALA A 29 13.47 -11.32 -3.51
N GLY A 30 12.21 -10.92 -3.69
CA GLY A 30 11.87 -9.50 -3.57
C GLY A 30 12.41 -8.67 -4.74
N GLN A 31 12.82 -9.33 -5.83
CA GLN A 31 13.42 -8.70 -7.01
C GLN A 31 12.65 -9.09 -8.26
N GLY A 32 12.58 -8.16 -9.21
CA GLY A 32 11.85 -8.34 -10.45
C GLY A 32 10.54 -7.51 -10.53
N PRO A 33 9.94 -7.49 -11.72
CA PRO A 33 8.86 -6.57 -12.09
C PRO A 33 7.60 -6.70 -11.21
N LEU A 34 7.30 -7.91 -10.71
CA LEU A 34 6.21 -8.12 -9.75
C LEU A 34 6.38 -7.27 -8.49
N TRP A 35 7.57 -7.27 -7.90
CA TRP A 35 7.84 -6.54 -6.65
C TRP A 35 7.86 -5.03 -6.87
N ALA A 36 8.34 -4.57 -8.03
CA ALA A 36 8.22 -3.17 -8.43
C ALA A 36 6.75 -2.72 -8.51
N THR A 37 5.89 -3.52 -9.13
CA THR A 37 4.44 -3.25 -9.17
C THR A 37 3.81 -3.30 -7.77
N VAL A 38 4.16 -4.30 -6.95
CA VAL A 38 3.65 -4.42 -5.57
C VAL A 38 4.02 -3.18 -4.75
N PHE A 39 5.26 -2.69 -4.80
CA PHE A 39 5.66 -1.49 -4.06
C PHE A 39 4.98 -0.22 -4.57
N GLN A 40 4.78 -0.09 -5.89
CA GLN A 40 4.02 1.02 -6.45
C GLN A 40 2.57 1.00 -5.94
N VAL A 41 1.89 -0.15 -6.05
CA VAL A 41 0.51 -0.35 -5.55
C VAL A 41 0.43 -0.11 -4.05
N THR A 42 1.43 -0.57 -3.28
CA THR A 42 1.51 -0.34 -1.84
C THR A 42 1.54 1.15 -1.52
N GLY A 43 2.29 1.97 -2.28
CA GLY A 43 2.33 3.42 -2.09
C GLY A 43 0.96 4.08 -2.24
N PHE A 44 0.18 3.68 -3.25
CA PHE A 44 -1.19 4.16 -3.44
C PHE A 44 -2.14 3.65 -2.37
N LEU A 45 -2.09 2.35 -2.06
CA LEU A 45 -2.94 1.72 -1.06
C LEU A 45 -2.71 2.38 0.31
N ARG A 46 -1.45 2.67 0.65
CA ARG A 46 -1.08 3.36 1.88
C ARG A 46 -1.63 4.78 1.95
N HIS A 47 -1.78 5.48 0.83
CA HIS A 47 -2.46 6.78 0.81
C HIS A 47 -3.96 6.63 1.10
N LEU A 48 -4.63 5.62 0.54
CA LEU A 48 -6.05 5.35 0.86
C LEU A 48 -6.23 4.95 2.33
N GLN A 49 -5.32 4.14 2.86
CA GLN A 49 -5.30 3.77 4.27
C GLN A 49 -5.03 4.97 5.17
N PHE A 50 -4.18 5.90 4.74
CA PHE A 50 -3.96 7.15 5.45
C PHE A 50 -5.24 7.98 5.58
N ILE A 51 -6.10 8.03 4.54
CA ILE A 51 -7.39 8.73 4.61
C ILE A 51 -8.27 8.12 5.72
N LEU A 52 -8.34 6.80 5.80
CA LEU A 52 -9.09 6.15 6.88
C LEU A 52 -8.45 6.42 8.25
N LEU A 53 -7.12 6.31 8.32
CA LEU A 53 -6.36 6.51 9.54
C LEU A 53 -6.54 7.93 10.09
N SER A 54 -6.43 8.95 9.23
CA SER A 54 -6.59 10.36 9.60
C SER A 54 -8.03 10.72 9.94
N THR A 55 -9.02 9.99 9.43
CA THR A 55 -10.44 10.17 9.77
C THR A 55 -10.88 9.40 11.01
N SER A 56 -10.04 8.49 11.50
CA SER A 56 -10.28 7.71 12.71
C SER A 56 -9.74 8.40 13.98
N ILE A 57 -9.24 9.63 13.87
CA ILE A 57 -8.83 10.45 15.03
C ILE A 57 -10.10 10.88 15.78
N THR A 58 -10.06 10.90 17.11
CA THR A 58 -11.23 11.17 17.98
C THR A 58 -11.54 12.67 18.06
N ILE A 59 -11.90 13.29 16.94
CA ILE A 59 -12.22 14.72 16.86
C ILE A 59 -13.59 14.95 16.22
N GLU A 60 -14.15 16.14 16.46
CA GLU A 60 -15.41 16.54 15.87
C GLU A 60 -15.22 17.02 14.43
N TYR A 61 -15.43 16.11 13.49
CA TYR A 61 -15.41 16.43 12.06
C TYR A 61 -16.74 17.06 11.59
N PRO A 62 -16.71 17.83 10.48
CA PRO A 62 -17.94 18.19 9.78
C PRO A 62 -18.75 16.94 9.41
N GLY A 63 -20.07 16.99 9.55
CA GLY A 63 -20.93 15.81 9.38
C GLY A 63 -20.84 15.11 8.02
N PHE A 64 -20.42 15.81 6.95
CA PHE A 64 -20.21 15.22 5.63
C PHE A 64 -18.88 14.47 5.49
N PHE A 65 -17.88 14.78 6.32
CA PHE A 65 -16.48 14.42 6.09
C PHE A 65 -16.25 12.91 6.18
N ILE A 66 -16.59 12.31 7.33
CA ILE A 66 -16.40 10.87 7.56
C ILE A 66 -17.19 9.99 6.57
N PRO A 67 -18.47 10.27 6.24
CA PRO A 67 -19.20 9.50 5.23
C PRO A 67 -18.53 9.49 3.85
N VAL A 68 -17.91 10.60 3.44
CA VAL A 68 -17.20 10.70 2.16
C VAL A 68 -15.88 9.92 2.22
N THR A 69 -15.10 10.07 3.29
CA THR A 69 -13.82 9.36 3.42
C THR A 69 -14.01 7.85 3.60
N ASN A 70 -15.13 7.43 4.21
CA ASN A 70 -15.48 6.02 4.35
C ASN A 70 -15.69 5.28 3.03
N LYS A 71 -15.86 5.98 1.89
CA LYS A 71 -15.90 5.34 0.57
C LYS A 71 -14.60 4.63 0.21
N VAL A 72 -13.48 4.96 0.86
CA VAL A 72 -12.19 4.28 0.66
C VAL A 72 -11.85 3.25 1.74
N ALA A 73 -12.76 2.97 2.68
CA ALA A 73 -12.51 2.07 3.81
C ALA A 73 -12.19 0.61 3.42
N TRP A 74 -12.59 0.19 2.21
CA TRP A 74 -12.23 -1.12 1.66
C TRP A 74 -10.71 -1.31 1.55
N ALA A 75 -9.94 -0.23 1.41
CA ALA A 75 -8.47 -0.27 1.37
C ALA A 75 -7.85 -0.74 2.70
N SER A 76 -8.62 -0.70 3.78
CA SER A 76 -8.21 -1.05 5.14
C SER A 76 -8.94 -2.28 5.68
N LEU A 77 -9.37 -3.20 4.80
CA LEU A 77 -10.11 -4.42 5.15
C LEU A 77 -11.52 -4.19 5.71
N LEU A 78 -12.09 -2.99 5.60
CA LEU A 78 -13.44 -2.68 6.05
C LEU A 78 -14.46 -2.69 4.90
N PHE A 79 -14.52 -3.78 4.13
CA PHE A 79 -15.44 -3.89 2.98
C PHE A 79 -16.66 -4.78 3.24
N TRP A 80 -16.53 -5.82 4.06
CA TRP A 80 -17.61 -6.74 4.39
C TRP A 80 -17.79 -6.87 5.89
N LYS A 81 -19.05 -6.86 6.35
CA LYS A 81 -19.42 -6.78 7.77
C LYS A 81 -19.18 -8.07 8.57
N GLY A 82 -18.62 -9.11 7.94
CA GLY A 82 -18.22 -10.37 8.58
C GLY A 82 -19.40 -11.27 8.91
N PRO A 83 -19.21 -12.54 9.30
CA PRO A 83 -20.33 -13.40 9.74
C PRO A 83 -20.82 -13.06 11.16
N LEU A 84 -20.02 -12.31 11.94
CA LEU A 84 -20.26 -11.97 13.34
C LEU A 84 -21.20 -10.76 13.51
N HIS A 85 -22.37 -10.79 12.86
CA HIS A 85 -23.37 -9.72 12.94
C HIS A 85 -24.25 -9.76 14.20
N HIS A 86 -23.98 -10.65 15.13
CA HIS A 86 -24.83 -10.88 16.29
C HIS A 86 -24.61 -9.74 17.28
N GLY A 87 -25.49 -8.73 17.26
CA GLY A 87 -25.43 -7.55 18.12
C GLY A 87 -26.45 -6.48 17.71
N HIS A 88 -26.67 -5.48 18.57
CA HIS A 88 -27.51 -4.33 18.25
C HIS A 88 -26.81 -3.48 17.19
N SER A 89 -27.26 -3.57 15.94
CA SER A 89 -26.80 -2.68 14.88
C SER A 89 -27.22 -1.24 15.19
N SER A 90 -26.26 -0.32 15.20
CA SER A 90 -26.59 1.11 15.26
C SER A 90 -27.55 1.48 14.12
N PRO A 91 -28.57 2.32 14.39
CA PRO A 91 -29.58 2.69 13.40
C PRO A 91 -28.98 3.37 12.15
N GLY A 92 -27.72 3.83 12.23
CA GLY A 92 -26.91 4.28 11.11
C GLY A 92 -27.31 5.70 10.69
N ILE A 93 -28.54 5.85 10.18
CA ILE A 93 -29.08 7.12 9.72
C ILE A 93 -30.47 7.30 10.32
N ASP A 94 -30.66 8.37 11.09
CA ASP A 94 -31.96 8.79 11.58
C ASP A 94 -32.19 10.26 11.22
N GLY A 95 -33.35 10.59 10.66
CA GLY A 95 -33.66 11.94 10.18
C GLY A 95 -32.72 12.51 9.12
N GLY A 96 -32.00 11.66 8.36
CA GLY A 96 -31.00 12.09 7.37
C GLY A 96 -29.63 12.46 7.96
N MET A 97 -29.43 12.24 9.27
CA MET A 97 -28.16 12.45 9.97
C MET A 97 -27.62 11.12 10.49
N TYR A 98 -26.29 10.98 10.55
CA TYR A 98 -25.67 9.82 11.18
C TYR A 98 -25.79 9.94 12.70
N VAL A 99 -26.61 9.08 13.30
CA VAL A 99 -26.76 9.01 14.76
C VAL A 99 -25.90 7.87 15.28
N SER A 100 -24.94 8.20 16.14
CA SER A 100 -24.11 7.21 16.81
C SER A 100 -23.84 7.63 18.26
N ASN A 101 -23.87 6.66 19.17
CA ASN A 101 -23.36 6.80 20.53
C ASN A 101 -21.85 6.46 20.58
N ALA A 102 -21.13 6.75 19.51
CA ALA A 102 -19.72 6.39 19.38
C ALA A 102 -18.86 7.26 20.28
N THR A 103 -17.97 6.63 21.06
CA THR A 103 -17.08 7.37 21.98
C THR A 103 -15.75 7.74 21.31
N TYR A 104 -15.29 6.90 20.38
CA TYR A 104 -13.98 7.01 19.76
C TYR A 104 -14.07 7.36 18.27
N GLY A 105 -13.04 7.99 17.70
CA GLY A 105 -13.03 8.34 16.28
C GLY A 105 -13.13 7.12 15.37
N LEU A 106 -12.44 6.04 15.77
CA LEU A 106 -12.55 4.75 15.08
C LEU A 106 -13.97 4.16 15.23
N ASP A 107 -14.63 4.38 16.39
CA ASP A 107 -16.05 4.09 16.72
C ASP A 107 -17.04 4.89 15.82
N PHE A 108 -16.61 6.09 15.45
CA PHE A 108 -17.14 6.92 14.38
C PHE A 108 -17.31 6.16 13.04
N VAL A 109 -16.15 5.72 12.58
CA VAL A 109 -15.90 5.28 11.22
C VAL A 109 -16.68 4.02 10.86
N THR A 110 -16.63 2.96 11.68
CA THR A 110 -17.33 1.70 11.34
C THR A 110 -18.83 1.74 11.58
N VAL A 111 -19.35 2.57 12.50
CA VAL A 111 -20.80 2.80 12.62
C VAL A 111 -21.34 3.43 11.33
N THR A 112 -20.62 4.41 10.79
CA THR A 112 -20.97 5.04 9.50
C THR A 112 -20.89 4.05 8.32
N LEU A 113 -20.03 3.02 8.40
CA LEU A 113 -19.99 1.90 7.45
C LEU A 113 -21.09 0.86 7.70
N GLY A 114 -21.88 1.03 8.76
CA GLY A 114 -22.96 0.15 9.17
C GLY A 114 -22.49 -1.17 9.79
N TYR A 115 -21.30 -1.22 10.38
CA TYR A 115 -20.85 -2.38 11.14
C TYR A 115 -21.69 -2.51 12.43
N PRO A 116 -22.16 -3.73 12.76
CA PRO A 116 -23.13 -3.92 13.84
C PRO A 116 -22.51 -3.86 15.25
N ASN A 117 -21.21 -4.15 15.38
CA ASN A 117 -20.51 -4.06 16.65
C ASN A 117 -19.03 -3.74 16.42
N MET A 118 -18.60 -2.61 16.96
CA MET A 118 -17.22 -2.14 16.91
C MET A 118 -16.24 -3.02 17.65
N LEU A 119 -16.72 -3.69 18.69
CA LEU A 119 -15.95 -4.72 19.37
C LEU A 119 -15.59 -5.86 18.41
N ASN A 120 -16.25 -6.05 17.27
CA ASN A 120 -15.90 -7.12 16.33
C ASN A 120 -15.09 -6.62 15.11
N THR A 121 -14.72 -5.33 15.06
CA THR A 121 -14.00 -4.74 13.92
C THR A 121 -12.69 -5.46 13.62
N LEU A 122 -11.87 -5.75 14.63
CA LEU A 122 -10.62 -6.51 14.46
C LEU A 122 -10.90 -7.87 13.81
N TRP A 123 -11.81 -8.66 14.38
CA TRP A 123 -12.15 -9.98 13.86
C TRP A 123 -12.73 -9.95 12.45
N ASN A 124 -13.63 -9.01 12.18
CA ASN A 124 -14.19 -8.83 10.83
C ASN A 124 -13.09 -8.46 9.82
N SER A 125 -12.14 -7.60 10.20
CA SER A 125 -10.98 -7.28 9.36
C SER A 125 -10.09 -8.49 9.11
N LEU A 126 -9.91 -9.39 10.10
CA LEU A 126 -9.15 -10.63 9.96
C LEU A 126 -9.86 -11.64 9.05
N PHE A 127 -11.19 -11.77 9.13
CA PHE A 127 -11.97 -12.58 8.18
C PHE A 127 -11.86 -12.04 6.75
N ASN A 128 -11.97 -10.72 6.60
CA ASN A 128 -11.81 -10.05 5.32
C ASN A 128 -10.40 -10.26 4.73
N LEU A 129 -9.37 -10.22 5.57
CA LEU A 129 -8.00 -10.56 5.17
C LEU A 129 -7.88 -12.03 4.78
N ALA A 130 -8.44 -12.96 5.56
CA ALA A 130 -8.39 -14.39 5.27
C ALA A 130 -9.07 -14.71 3.92
N MET A 131 -10.21 -14.08 3.63
CA MET A 131 -10.89 -14.20 2.34
C MET A 131 -9.99 -13.72 1.19
N LEU A 132 -9.37 -12.54 1.33
CA LEU A 132 -8.45 -12.00 0.32
C LEU A 132 -7.20 -12.87 0.15
N LEU A 133 -6.67 -13.44 1.24
CA LEU A 133 -5.52 -14.34 1.22
C LEU A 133 -5.82 -15.62 0.44
N VAL A 134 -6.99 -16.23 0.65
CA VAL A 134 -7.40 -17.43 -0.09
C VAL A 134 -7.52 -17.12 -1.59
N LEU A 135 -8.18 -16.02 -1.95
CA LEU A 135 -8.33 -15.62 -3.35
C LEU A 135 -6.97 -15.34 -4.01
N ALA A 136 -6.12 -14.55 -3.35
CA ALA A 136 -4.79 -14.23 -3.85
C ALA A 136 -3.92 -15.49 -3.98
N PHE A 137 -3.99 -16.40 -3.00
CA PHE A 137 -3.26 -17.66 -3.03
C PHE A 137 -3.64 -18.50 -4.25
N VAL A 138 -4.94 -18.66 -4.55
CA VAL A 138 -5.41 -19.41 -5.73
C VAL A 138 -4.91 -18.76 -7.03
N ILE A 139 -4.97 -17.43 -7.14
CA ILE A 139 -4.49 -16.71 -8.32
C ILE A 139 -2.98 -16.92 -8.50
N PHE A 140 -2.17 -16.71 -7.46
CA PHE A 140 -0.72 -16.90 -7.55
C PHE A 140 -0.34 -18.36 -7.78
N LEU A 141 -1.08 -19.31 -7.19
CA LEU A 141 -0.89 -20.73 -7.43
C LEU A 141 -1.12 -21.06 -8.91
N SER A 142 -2.23 -20.60 -9.50
CA SER A 142 -2.52 -20.80 -10.92
C SER A 142 -1.47 -20.14 -11.83
N LEU A 143 -1.01 -18.95 -11.48
CA LEU A 143 -0.01 -18.22 -12.27
C LEU A 143 1.34 -18.93 -12.24
N ILE A 144 1.81 -19.33 -11.06
CA ILE A 144 3.09 -20.03 -10.92
C ILE A 144 3.01 -21.40 -11.60
N TRP A 145 1.87 -22.08 -11.49
CA TRP A 145 1.63 -23.35 -12.18
C TRP A 145 1.70 -23.17 -13.71
N TYR A 146 0.99 -22.20 -14.26
CA TYR A 146 0.99 -21.90 -15.69
C TYR A 146 2.39 -21.55 -16.23
N LEU A 147 3.14 -20.72 -15.49
CA LEU A 147 4.51 -20.36 -15.86
C LEU A 147 5.48 -21.55 -15.73
N SER A 148 5.19 -22.46 -14.82
CA SER A 148 5.97 -23.68 -14.59
C SER A 148 5.83 -24.68 -15.75
N GLU A 149 4.63 -24.85 -16.30
CA GLU A 149 4.39 -25.77 -17.43
C GLU A 149 5.16 -25.38 -18.70
N ARG A 150 5.51 -24.10 -18.86
CA ARG A 150 6.29 -23.58 -19.99
C ARG A 150 7.80 -23.85 -19.87
N GLN A 151 8.27 -24.39 -18.75
CA GLN A 151 9.67 -24.72 -18.53
C GLN A 151 9.90 -26.23 -18.73
N THR A 152 11.05 -26.58 -19.31
CA THR A 152 11.45 -27.96 -19.59
C THR A 152 11.62 -28.83 -18.34
N SER A 153 11.77 -28.22 -17.16
CA SER A 153 11.92 -28.90 -15.87
C SER A 153 10.66 -28.81 -15.03
N SER A 154 9.95 -29.93 -14.86
CA SER A 154 8.78 -30.06 -13.99
C SER A 154 9.16 -29.82 -12.52
N PRO A 155 8.77 -28.69 -11.91
CA PRO A 155 8.98 -28.50 -10.48
C PRO A 155 8.02 -29.36 -9.67
N SER A 156 8.45 -29.73 -8.47
CA SER A 156 7.56 -30.40 -7.52
C SER A 156 6.41 -29.48 -7.09
N LEU A 157 5.21 -30.05 -6.92
CA LEU A 157 4.02 -29.35 -6.42
C LEU A 157 4.32 -28.60 -5.10
N SER A 158 5.07 -29.24 -4.19
CA SER A 158 5.48 -28.64 -2.92
C SER A 158 6.28 -27.33 -3.10
N SER A 159 7.17 -27.29 -4.11
CA SER A 159 7.92 -26.07 -4.45
C SER A 159 7.01 -24.96 -4.94
N ILE A 160 6.01 -25.29 -5.76
CA ILE A 160 5.02 -24.34 -6.27
C ILE A 160 4.16 -23.79 -5.12
N MET A 161 3.64 -24.66 -4.25
CA MET A 161 2.81 -24.28 -3.12
C MET A 161 3.57 -23.37 -2.14
N THR A 162 4.81 -23.73 -1.77
CA THR A 162 5.63 -22.93 -0.85
C THR A 162 5.87 -21.52 -1.41
N LYS A 163 6.09 -21.40 -2.72
CA LYS A 163 6.25 -20.10 -3.40
C LYS A 163 4.95 -19.29 -3.39
N ALA A 164 3.83 -19.92 -3.73
CA ALA A 164 2.53 -19.25 -3.73
C ALA A 164 2.17 -18.73 -2.33
N VAL A 165 2.38 -19.54 -1.28
CA VAL A 165 2.19 -19.12 0.12
C VAL A 165 3.10 -17.94 0.45
N GLY A 166 4.40 -18.03 0.13
CA GLY A 166 5.37 -16.98 0.43
C GLY A 166 5.05 -15.65 -0.25
N VAL A 167 4.72 -15.67 -1.56
CA VAL A 167 4.35 -14.46 -2.31
C VAL A 167 3.07 -13.85 -1.74
N THR A 168 2.04 -14.66 -1.52
CA THR A 168 0.75 -14.20 -1.02
C THR A 168 0.87 -13.57 0.37
N ALA A 169 1.58 -14.24 1.28
CA ALA A 169 1.80 -13.75 2.64
C ALA A 169 2.59 -12.43 2.66
N ASN A 170 3.66 -12.33 1.87
CA ASN A 170 4.46 -11.11 1.81
C ASN A 170 3.66 -9.93 1.21
N ILE A 171 2.86 -10.15 0.17
CA ILE A 171 1.99 -9.11 -0.40
C ILE A 171 0.96 -8.66 0.64
N ALA A 172 0.34 -9.59 1.36
CA ALA A 172 -0.61 -9.25 2.41
C ALA A 172 0.03 -8.44 3.54
N LEU A 173 1.25 -8.78 3.95
CA LEU A 173 2.03 -7.99 4.91
C LEU A 173 2.30 -6.58 4.36
N CYS A 174 2.74 -6.43 3.12
CA CYS A 174 2.96 -5.11 2.51
C CYS A 174 1.67 -4.27 2.47
N PHE A 175 0.55 -4.90 2.14
CA PHE A 175 -0.70 -4.18 1.90
C PHE A 175 -1.46 -3.86 3.17
N PHE A 176 -1.54 -4.77 4.14
CA PHE A 176 -2.53 -4.67 5.23
C PHE A 176 -1.94 -4.61 6.64
N SER A 177 -0.62 -4.52 6.80
CA SER A 177 -0.03 -4.38 8.14
C SER A 177 -0.48 -3.12 8.86
N VAL A 178 -0.53 -1.97 8.19
CA VAL A 178 -0.93 -0.68 8.77
C VAL A 178 -2.36 -0.72 9.36
N PRO A 179 -3.41 -1.09 8.59
CA PRO A 179 -4.77 -1.13 9.15
C PRO A 179 -4.94 -2.19 10.25
N LEU A 180 -4.25 -3.34 10.17
CA LEU A 180 -4.30 -4.35 11.24
C LEU A 180 -3.70 -3.82 12.54
N LEU A 181 -2.55 -3.15 12.46
CA LEU A 181 -1.91 -2.53 13.62
C LEU A 181 -2.80 -1.45 14.25
N LEU A 182 -3.51 -0.66 13.44
CA LEU A 182 -4.50 0.32 13.92
C LEU A 182 -5.60 -0.37 14.74
N PHE A 183 -6.21 -1.43 14.22
CA PHE A 183 -7.29 -2.14 14.91
C PHE A 183 -6.81 -2.85 16.17
N MET A 184 -5.62 -3.45 16.14
CA MET A 184 -5.02 -4.09 17.32
C MET A 184 -4.67 -3.06 18.40
N ALA A 185 -4.12 -1.90 18.01
CA ALA A 185 -3.83 -0.80 18.91
C ALA A 185 -5.10 -0.20 19.53
N TYR A 186 -6.21 -0.19 18.81
CA TYR A 186 -7.51 0.20 19.36
C TYR A 186 -8.06 -0.79 20.38
N ASP A 187 -7.95 -2.10 20.13
CA ASP A 187 -8.38 -3.12 21.10
C ASP A 187 -7.69 -2.94 22.48
N LEU A 188 -6.45 -2.40 22.51
CA LEU A 188 -5.72 -2.07 23.74
C LEU A 188 -6.33 -0.91 24.55
N VAL A 189 -7.02 0.04 23.91
CA VAL A 189 -7.76 1.11 24.61
C VAL A 189 -8.93 0.49 25.39
N LEU A 190 -9.44 -0.64 24.92
CA LEU A 190 -10.62 -1.30 25.49
C LEU A 190 -10.27 -2.39 26.51
N VAL A 191 -9.09 -2.31 27.16
CA VAL A 191 -8.59 -3.29 28.16
C VAL A 191 -9.55 -3.54 29.33
N GLY A 192 -10.45 -2.60 29.64
CA GLY A 192 -11.50 -2.80 30.65
C GLY A 192 -12.80 -3.43 30.14
N TYR A 193 -13.00 -3.47 28.83
CA TYR A 193 -14.26 -3.91 28.19
C TYR A 193 -14.13 -5.26 27.47
N LEU A 194 -12.90 -5.62 27.05
CA LEU A 194 -12.63 -6.87 26.33
C LEU A 194 -12.10 -7.93 27.30
N PRO A 195 -12.36 -9.22 27.03
CA PRO A 195 -11.70 -10.30 27.75
C PRO A 195 -10.18 -10.25 27.64
N ASN A 196 -9.47 -10.53 28.74
CA ASN A 196 -8.00 -10.47 28.81
C ASN A 196 -7.30 -11.29 27.72
N TYR A 197 -7.85 -12.47 27.36
CA TYR A 197 -7.26 -13.32 26.30
C TYR A 197 -7.21 -12.61 24.94
N ARG A 198 -8.17 -11.73 24.68
CA ARG A 198 -8.28 -11.00 23.42
C ARG A 198 -7.21 -9.91 23.32
N ILE A 199 -7.00 -9.17 24.40
CA ILE A 199 -5.91 -8.20 24.50
C ILE A 199 -4.56 -8.90 24.31
N GLY A 200 -4.36 -10.04 24.99
CA GLY A 200 -3.15 -10.85 24.84
C GLY A 200 -2.91 -11.29 23.40
N LEU A 201 -3.96 -11.73 22.70
CA LEU A 201 -3.89 -12.09 21.28
C LEU A 201 -3.55 -10.88 20.40
N ALA A 202 -4.16 -9.71 20.65
CA ALA A 202 -3.89 -8.50 19.89
C ALA A 202 -2.42 -8.06 20.01
N VAL A 203 -1.86 -8.07 21.23
CA VAL A 203 -0.44 -7.77 21.48
C VAL A 203 0.47 -8.78 20.78
N LEU A 204 0.19 -10.07 20.92
CA LEU A 204 0.97 -11.13 20.27
C LEU A 204 0.98 -10.96 18.75
N MET A 205 -0.18 -10.73 18.14
CA MET A 205 -0.29 -10.53 16.69
C MET A 205 0.41 -9.26 16.23
N MET A 206 0.35 -8.19 17.02
CA MET A 206 1.08 -6.95 16.74
C MET A 206 2.59 -7.21 16.68
N LEU A 207 3.15 -7.94 17.65
CA LEU A 207 4.55 -8.33 17.67
C LEU A 207 4.93 -9.21 16.47
N ILE A 208 4.06 -10.16 16.10
CA ILE A 208 4.26 -11.01 14.92
C ILE A 208 4.29 -10.17 13.64
N ILE A 209 3.35 -9.24 13.46
CA ILE A 209 3.29 -8.37 12.27
C ILE A 209 4.54 -7.49 12.19
N ILE A 210 4.94 -6.84 13.29
CA ILE A 210 6.14 -5.99 13.33
C ILE A 210 7.40 -6.82 13.05
N GLY A 211 7.52 -7.99 13.68
CA GLY A 211 8.65 -8.91 13.48
C GLY A 211 8.72 -9.43 12.03
N ALA A 212 7.58 -9.84 11.47
CA ALA A 212 7.50 -10.33 10.09
C ALA A 212 7.86 -9.24 9.07
N ASN A 213 7.35 -8.02 9.25
CA ASN A 213 7.71 -6.89 8.39
C ASN A 213 9.19 -6.52 8.51
N SER A 214 9.75 -6.55 9.73
CA SER A 214 11.16 -6.26 9.95
C SER A 214 12.05 -7.31 9.26
N PHE A 215 11.72 -8.59 9.42
CA PHE A 215 12.39 -9.70 8.75
C PHE A 215 12.30 -9.57 7.22
N PHE A 216 11.10 -9.27 6.71
CA PHE A 216 10.86 -9.08 5.29
C PHE A 216 11.68 -7.91 4.71
N ALA A 217 11.70 -6.76 5.40
CA ALA A 217 12.50 -5.60 5.02
C ALA A 217 14.00 -5.93 5.00
N THR A 218 14.51 -6.65 6.00
CA THR A 218 15.92 -7.10 6.02
C THR A 218 16.22 -8.02 4.85
N ARG A 219 15.32 -8.95 4.52
CA ARG A 219 15.51 -9.88 3.39
C ARG A 219 15.62 -9.16 2.05
N ILE A 220 14.77 -8.17 1.79
CA ILE A 220 14.83 -7.36 0.56
C ILE A 220 16.12 -6.55 0.51
N ASN A 221 16.44 -5.86 1.61
CA ASN A 221 17.58 -4.95 1.68
C ASN A 221 18.92 -5.69 1.50
N ARG A 222 19.08 -6.87 2.12
CA ARG A 222 20.29 -7.70 1.94
C ARG A 222 20.50 -8.14 0.49
N ARG A 223 19.43 -8.36 -0.27
CA ARG A 223 19.52 -8.81 -1.67
C ARG A 223 19.76 -7.66 -2.66
N SER A 224 19.30 -6.45 -2.34
CA SER A 224 19.57 -5.24 -3.14
C SER A 224 21.04 -4.79 -3.11
N ILE A 225 21.81 -5.15 -2.08
CA ILE A 225 23.21 -4.77 -1.92
C ILE A 225 24.15 -5.60 -2.82
N HIS A 226 23.66 -6.71 -3.42
CA HIS A 226 24.48 -7.63 -4.21
C HIS A 226 24.49 -7.36 -5.73
N HIS A 227 24.08 -6.18 -6.22
CA HIS A 227 24.33 -5.77 -7.61
C HIS A 227 25.59 -4.88 -7.71
N PRO A 228 26.71 -5.40 -8.22
CA PRO A 228 27.99 -4.71 -8.26
C PRO A 228 28.18 -4.03 -9.63
N PHE A 229 27.40 -3.01 -9.94
CA PHE A 229 27.65 -2.21 -11.13
C PHE A 229 27.62 -0.73 -10.74
N LEU A 230 28.80 -0.09 -10.86
CA LEU A 230 29.07 1.34 -10.63
C LEU A 230 29.29 1.73 -9.16
N ALA A 231 30.37 1.23 -8.55
CA ALA A 231 31.09 2.04 -7.57
C ALA A 231 32.23 2.76 -8.33
N PRO A 232 32.23 4.10 -8.44
CA PRO A 232 33.43 4.83 -8.81
C PRO A 232 34.49 4.60 -7.72
N GLU A 233 35.76 4.48 -8.11
CA GLU A 233 36.89 4.48 -7.17
C GLU A 233 36.78 5.68 -6.22
N GLN A 234 36.34 5.44 -4.99
CA GLN A 234 36.39 6.44 -3.94
C GLN A 234 37.78 6.41 -3.29
N PRO A 235 38.35 7.58 -2.95
CA PRO A 235 39.66 7.67 -2.30
C PRO A 235 39.63 6.93 -0.97
N GLN A 236 40.78 6.41 -0.53
CA GLN A 236 40.98 5.74 0.76
C GLN A 236 40.35 6.55 1.92
N MET A 237 39.11 6.22 2.26
CA MET A 237 38.38 6.72 3.41
C MET A 237 38.53 5.69 4.53
N ASP A 238 38.79 6.18 5.73
CA ASP A 238 38.96 5.41 6.96
C ASP A 238 37.88 4.31 7.10
N ASP A 239 38.30 3.04 7.27
CA ASP A 239 37.41 1.87 7.32
C ASP A 239 36.32 2.02 8.41
N ASN A 240 36.63 2.77 9.47
CA ASN A 240 35.68 3.10 10.54
C ASN A 240 34.55 4.04 10.06
N ALA A 241 34.86 5.01 9.19
CA ALA A 241 33.88 5.94 8.62
C ALA A 241 32.95 5.25 7.61
N ILE A 242 33.49 4.30 6.83
CA ILE A 242 32.71 3.46 5.92
C ILE A 242 31.74 2.57 6.71
N THR A 243 32.20 1.97 7.81
CA THR A 243 31.39 1.11 8.69
C THR A 243 30.26 1.89 9.37
N TYR A 244 30.53 3.07 9.93
CA TYR A 244 29.51 3.92 10.55
C TYR A 244 28.45 4.37 9.53
N LYS A 245 28.87 4.84 8.35
CA LYS A 245 27.96 5.31 7.30
C LYS A 245 27.07 4.18 6.76
N GLN A 246 27.60 2.95 6.65
CA GLN A 246 26.83 1.77 6.27
C GLN A 246 25.82 1.36 7.35
N ALA A 247 26.24 1.32 8.62
CA ALA A 247 25.37 1.02 9.75
C ALA A 247 24.24 2.06 9.88
N TRP A 248 24.56 3.35 9.76
CA TRP A 248 23.58 4.43 9.76
C TRP A 248 22.60 4.32 8.58
N GLY A 249 23.11 4.00 7.38
CA GLY A 249 22.28 3.76 6.20
C GLY A 249 21.31 2.59 6.38
N TYR A 250 21.72 1.53 7.09
CA TYR A 250 20.86 0.40 7.42
C TYR A 250 19.76 0.79 8.41
N VAL A 251 20.12 1.45 9.51
CA VAL A 251 19.16 1.91 10.54
C VAL A 251 18.13 2.85 9.91
N ARG A 252 18.57 3.82 9.10
CA ARG A 252 17.69 4.79 8.43
C ARG A 252 16.65 4.12 7.53
N ARG A 253 17.05 3.13 6.73
CA ARG A 253 16.12 2.38 5.85
C ARG A 253 15.08 1.61 6.66
N HIS A 254 15.49 0.95 7.73
CA HIS A 254 14.58 0.22 8.61
C HIS A 254 13.59 1.15 9.33
N PHE A 255 14.08 2.30 9.79
CA PHE A 255 13.28 3.31 10.45
C PHE A 255 12.21 3.89 9.52
N SER A 256 12.58 4.28 8.31
CA SER A 256 11.65 4.82 7.30
C SER A 256 10.52 3.84 6.95
N HIS A 257 10.82 2.53 6.86
CA HIS A 257 9.81 1.51 6.60
C HIS A 257 8.84 1.30 7.78
N SER A 258 9.28 1.56 9.01
CA SER A 258 8.51 1.32 10.24
C SER A 258 7.61 2.49 10.64
N LEU A 259 7.81 3.67 10.06
CA LEU A 259 7.10 4.89 10.43
C LEU A 259 5.56 4.82 10.28
N PRO A 260 5.01 4.21 9.21
CA PRO A 260 3.56 4.01 9.10
C PRO A 260 2.99 3.07 10.17
N PHE A 261 3.81 2.16 10.72
CA PHE A 261 3.38 1.27 11.80
C PHE A 261 3.24 2.04 13.10
N PHE A 262 4.20 2.91 13.42
CA PHE A 262 4.09 3.82 14.56
C PHE A 262 2.87 4.73 14.44
N GLN A 263 2.61 5.27 13.25
CA GLN A 263 1.44 6.10 12.99
C GLN A 263 0.11 5.36 13.25
N ALA A 264 0.00 4.12 12.77
CA ALA A 264 -1.17 3.26 13.03
C ALA A 264 -1.35 2.97 14.53
N ILE A 265 -0.25 2.63 15.22
CA ILE A 265 -0.25 2.33 16.65
C ILE A 265 -0.63 3.57 17.46
N PHE A 266 -0.04 4.73 17.19
CA PHE A 266 -0.36 5.96 17.91
C PHE A 266 -1.82 6.34 17.73
N ILE A 267 -2.35 6.31 16.51
CA ILE A 267 -3.75 6.66 16.27
C ILE A 267 -4.68 5.63 16.91
N GLY A 268 -4.38 4.33 16.87
CA GLY A 268 -5.21 3.32 17.52
C GLY A 268 -5.16 3.37 19.05
N ALA A 269 -3.99 3.55 19.63
CA ALA A 269 -3.77 3.47 21.08
C ALA A 269 -4.08 4.77 21.83
N LEU A 270 -4.07 5.93 21.17
CA LEU A 270 -4.31 7.24 21.80
C LEU A 270 -5.74 7.75 21.56
N GLN A 271 -6.73 6.87 21.42
CA GLN A 271 -8.10 7.28 21.10
C GLN A 271 -8.78 8.15 22.17
N ASP A 272 -8.31 8.10 23.43
CA ASP A 272 -8.74 9.02 24.51
C ASP A 272 -8.09 10.42 24.41
N TYR A 273 -6.99 10.57 23.66
CA TYR A 273 -6.16 11.78 23.63
C TYR A 273 -6.07 12.37 22.21
N PRO A 274 -7.11 13.06 21.72
CA PRO A 274 -7.17 13.52 20.32
C PRO A 274 -6.07 14.50 19.93
N MET A 275 -5.66 15.39 20.84
CA MET A 275 -4.52 16.27 20.61
C MET A 275 -3.23 15.47 20.39
N ALA A 276 -2.98 14.44 21.21
CA ALA A 276 -1.81 13.59 21.07
C ALA A 276 -1.83 12.81 19.75
N GLN A 277 -3.00 12.37 19.28
CA GLN A 277 -3.16 11.73 17.98
C GLN A 277 -2.75 12.66 16.82
N ILE A 278 -3.21 13.92 16.83
CA ILE A 278 -2.84 14.90 15.78
C ILE A 278 -1.35 15.19 15.82
N PHE A 279 -0.77 15.44 16.99
CA PHE A 279 0.67 15.68 17.10
C PHE A 279 1.49 14.48 16.62
N ALA A 280 1.12 13.27 17.02
CA ALA A 280 1.78 12.05 16.56
C ALA A 280 1.67 11.88 15.04
N LEU A 281 0.49 12.14 14.46
CA LEU A 281 0.26 12.10 13.01
C LEU A 281 1.15 13.10 12.26
N VAL A 282 1.18 14.36 12.71
CA VAL A 282 1.97 15.41 12.06
C VAL A 282 3.47 15.14 12.20
N ILE A 283 3.96 14.76 13.39
CA ILE A 283 5.37 14.45 13.61
C ILE A 283 5.81 13.27 12.73
N THR A 284 5.02 12.20 12.68
CA THR A 284 5.35 11.02 11.86
C THR A 284 5.32 11.33 10.36
N GLU A 285 4.41 12.19 9.88
CA GLU A 285 4.41 12.63 8.47
C GLU A 285 5.54 13.61 8.14
N CYS A 286 5.92 14.49 9.06
CA CYS A 286 7.10 15.34 8.92
C CYS A 286 8.37 14.50 8.78
N ILE A 287 8.57 13.54 9.69
CA ILE A 287 9.72 12.62 9.63
C ILE A 287 9.69 11.81 8.33
N SER A 288 8.51 11.32 7.90
CA SER A 288 8.36 10.59 6.64
C SER A 288 8.78 11.42 5.44
N SER A 289 8.39 12.71 5.43
CA SER A 289 8.68 13.64 4.35
C SER A 289 10.17 14.01 4.30
N VAL A 290 10.79 14.23 5.46
CA VAL A 290 12.24 14.48 5.58
C VAL A 290 13.04 13.26 5.14
N GLU A 291 12.68 12.07 5.59
CA GLU A 291 13.34 10.81 5.17
C GLU A 291 13.25 10.62 3.66
N LEU A 292 12.09 10.90 3.06
CA LEU A 292 11.91 10.82 1.62
C LEU A 292 12.76 11.86 0.87
N ALA A 293 12.87 13.09 1.40
CA ALA A 293 13.76 14.11 0.84
C ALA A 293 15.23 13.71 0.90
N LEU A 294 15.66 13.14 2.03
CA LEU A 294 17.03 12.63 2.22
C LEU A 294 17.35 11.41 1.36
N GLN A 295 16.36 10.63 0.96
CA GLN A 295 16.54 9.48 0.05
C GLN A 295 16.60 9.91 -1.41
N ASN A 296 15.76 10.87 -1.82
CA ASN A 296 15.63 11.27 -3.22
C ASN A 296 16.54 12.45 -3.62
N GLY A 297 17.15 13.15 -2.65
CA GLY A 297 18.03 14.29 -2.91
C GLY A 297 17.35 15.35 -3.80
N LEU A 298 18.05 15.81 -4.84
CA LEU A 298 17.53 16.82 -5.78
C LEU A 298 16.33 16.32 -6.63
N GLN A 299 16.14 15.00 -6.75
CA GLN A 299 15.00 14.42 -7.46
C GLN A 299 13.73 14.35 -6.59
N PHE A 300 13.76 14.86 -5.36
CA PHE A 300 12.61 14.84 -4.45
C PHE A 300 11.36 15.44 -5.10
N TYR A 301 11.47 16.54 -5.83
CA TYR A 301 10.31 17.25 -6.41
C TYR A 301 9.57 16.48 -7.51
N THR A 302 10.20 15.47 -8.13
CA THR A 302 9.64 14.78 -9.31
C THR A 302 9.03 13.42 -9.01
N THR A 303 9.19 12.90 -7.79
CA THR A 303 8.67 11.57 -7.44
C THR A 303 7.20 11.60 -6.99
N THR A 304 6.43 10.61 -7.43
CA THR A 304 5.03 10.42 -7.00
C THR A 304 4.91 10.25 -5.48
N SER A 305 5.89 9.61 -4.85
CA SER A 305 5.93 9.41 -3.40
C SER A 305 6.01 10.75 -2.64
N THR A 306 6.73 11.74 -3.18
CA THR A 306 6.83 13.08 -2.57
C THR A 306 5.48 13.77 -2.59
N TYR A 307 4.80 13.72 -3.73
CA TYR A 307 3.46 14.29 -3.84
C TYR A 307 2.51 13.69 -2.80
N PHE A 308 2.52 12.36 -2.61
CA PHE A 308 1.70 11.73 -1.57
C PHE A 308 2.09 12.16 -0.16
N SER A 309 3.38 12.31 0.12
CA SER A 309 3.85 12.74 1.44
C SER A 309 3.43 14.18 1.74
N VAL A 310 3.59 15.10 0.78
CA VAL A 310 3.18 16.50 0.92
C VAL A 310 1.67 16.62 1.14
N VAL A 311 0.87 15.92 0.34
CA VAL A 311 -0.60 15.94 0.49
C VAL A 311 -1.02 15.39 1.86
N ARG A 312 -0.42 14.27 2.30
CA ARG A 312 -0.69 13.70 3.64
C ARG A 312 -0.31 14.68 4.75
N LEU A 313 0.84 15.34 4.64
CA LEU A 313 1.29 16.33 5.62
C LEU A 313 0.34 17.54 5.69
N LEU A 314 -0.08 18.08 4.53
CA LEU A 314 -1.04 19.18 4.48
C LEU A 314 -2.41 18.78 5.07
N ALA A 315 -2.88 17.56 4.79
CA ALA A 315 -4.11 17.03 5.38
C ALA A 315 -3.98 16.84 6.91
N ALA A 316 -2.84 16.34 7.38
CA ALA A 316 -2.56 16.20 8.82
C ALA A 316 -2.54 17.56 9.52
N LEU A 317 -1.86 18.56 8.95
CA LEU A 317 -1.83 19.93 9.49
C LEU A 317 -3.22 20.57 9.51
N SER A 318 -4.03 20.32 8.49
CA SER A 318 -5.41 20.83 8.43
C SER A 318 -6.30 20.27 9.55
N SER A 319 -5.93 19.12 10.14
CA SER A 319 -6.69 18.52 11.24
C SER A 319 -6.69 19.38 12.52
N PHE A 320 -5.70 20.26 12.70
CA PHE A 320 -5.72 21.24 13.79
C PHE A 320 -6.92 22.19 13.72
N VAL A 321 -7.41 22.52 12.52
CA VAL A 321 -8.57 23.40 12.36
C VAL A 321 -9.82 22.78 12.98
N PHE A 322 -9.97 21.45 12.92
CA PHE A 322 -11.13 20.77 13.48
C PHE A 322 -11.23 20.87 15.01
N ILE A 323 -10.08 20.98 15.70
CA ILE A 323 -10.05 21.16 17.16
C ILE A 323 -10.02 22.64 17.56
N LEU A 324 -9.18 23.45 16.91
CA LEU A 324 -8.91 24.82 17.33
C LEU A 324 -10.02 25.82 16.93
N SER A 325 -10.82 25.48 15.91
CA SER A 325 -11.87 26.38 15.45
C SER A 325 -13.20 26.07 16.12
N GLU A 326 -13.79 27.09 16.75
CA GLU A 326 -15.17 27.05 17.24
C GLU A 326 -16.18 27.27 16.10
N SER A 327 -15.75 27.85 14.97
CA SER A 327 -16.61 28.15 13.84
C SER A 327 -16.89 26.90 13.01
N GLN A 328 -18.15 26.47 12.99
CA GLN A 328 -18.61 25.36 12.15
C GLN A 328 -18.33 25.61 10.65
N ALA A 329 -18.44 26.86 10.20
CA ALA A 329 -18.11 27.22 8.82
C ALA A 329 -16.62 26.97 8.50
N MET A 330 -15.72 27.29 9.42
CA MET A 330 -14.28 27.05 9.24
C MET A 330 -13.95 25.55 9.23
N LYS A 331 -14.59 24.76 10.09
CA LYS A 331 -14.49 23.29 10.07
C LYS A 331 -14.96 22.73 8.72
N GLN A 332 -16.09 23.22 8.18
CA GLN A 332 -16.61 22.78 6.87
C GLN A 332 -15.63 23.10 5.73
N TRP A 333 -15.10 24.34 5.67
CA TRP A 333 -14.10 24.72 4.67
C TRP A 333 -12.83 23.87 4.76
N ALA A 334 -12.31 23.65 5.97
CA ALA A 334 -11.16 22.76 6.17
C ALA A 334 -11.47 21.33 5.69
N GLY A 335 -12.67 20.82 5.95
CA GLY A 335 -13.14 19.53 5.44
C GLY A 335 -13.10 19.45 3.91
N TYR A 336 -13.61 20.47 3.21
CA TYR A 336 -13.55 20.54 1.75
C TYR A 336 -12.12 20.62 1.21
N ILE A 337 -11.24 21.39 1.85
CA ILE A 337 -9.82 21.48 1.48
C ILE A 337 -9.15 20.12 1.61
N VAL A 338 -9.33 19.42 2.73
CA VAL A 338 -8.75 18.09 2.96
C VAL A 338 -9.29 17.06 1.96
N LEU A 339 -10.60 17.09 1.67
CA LEU A 339 -11.17 16.22 0.64
C LEU A 339 -10.62 16.54 -0.75
N GLY A 340 -10.46 17.82 -1.09
CA GLY A 340 -9.86 18.26 -2.35
C GLY A 340 -8.42 17.79 -2.49
N LEU A 341 -7.62 17.89 -1.42
CA LEU A 341 -6.25 17.39 -1.33
C LEU A 341 -6.18 15.87 -1.61
N HIS A 342 -7.03 15.07 -0.96
CA HIS A 342 -7.09 13.63 -1.23
C HIS A 342 -7.60 13.30 -2.63
N GLY A 343 -8.63 14.02 -3.11
CA GLY A 343 -9.16 13.88 -4.47
C GLY A 343 -8.10 14.15 -5.54
N ALA A 344 -7.24 15.14 -5.32
CA ALA A 344 -6.12 15.49 -6.20
C ALA A 344 -5.03 14.40 -6.25
N VAL A 345 -4.96 13.48 -5.28
CA VAL A 345 -4.11 12.29 -5.35
C VAL A 345 -4.81 11.14 -6.07
N ILE A 346 -6.07 10.89 -5.73
CA ILE A 346 -6.83 9.75 -6.22
C ILE A 346 -7.12 9.89 -7.73
N LEU A 347 -7.57 11.05 -8.19
CA LEU A 347 -7.96 11.27 -9.59
C LEU A 347 -6.78 11.12 -10.57
N PRO A 348 -5.64 11.80 -10.38
CA PRO A 348 -4.48 11.67 -11.27
C PRO A 348 -3.72 10.36 -11.04
N GLY A 349 -3.66 9.88 -9.81
CA GLY A 349 -2.91 8.70 -9.42
C GLY A 349 -3.44 7.41 -10.06
N PHE A 350 -4.77 7.26 -10.17
CA PHE A 350 -5.38 6.07 -10.77
C PHE A 350 -5.54 6.14 -12.29
N ALA A 351 -5.98 7.28 -12.83
CA ALA A 351 -6.34 7.38 -14.24
C ALA A 351 -5.17 7.85 -15.12
N LEU A 352 -4.52 8.96 -14.75
CA LEU A 352 -3.53 9.61 -15.61
C LEU A 352 -2.21 8.84 -15.68
N ARG A 353 -1.73 8.30 -14.55
CA ARG A 353 -0.49 7.51 -14.57
C ARG A 353 -0.64 6.18 -15.31
N ALA A 354 -1.79 5.52 -15.15
CA ALA A 354 -2.09 4.31 -15.89
C ALA A 354 -2.18 4.59 -17.40
N VAL A 355 -2.87 5.65 -17.81
CA VAL A 355 -2.95 6.06 -19.22
C VAL A 355 -1.56 6.45 -19.76
N TYR A 356 -0.77 7.24 -19.03
CA TYR A 356 0.56 7.67 -19.47
C TYR A 356 1.54 6.51 -19.68
N GLN A 357 1.45 5.47 -18.84
CA GLN A 357 2.26 4.26 -19.00
C GLN A 357 1.78 3.37 -20.15
N LEU A 358 0.48 3.36 -20.47
CA LEU A 358 -0.10 2.55 -21.56
C LEU A 358 0.10 3.19 -22.94
N LEU A 359 0.13 4.53 -23.03
CA LEU A 359 0.25 5.26 -24.30
C LEU A 359 1.50 4.88 -25.13
N PRO A 360 2.72 4.82 -24.55
CA PRO A 360 3.92 4.36 -25.26
C PRO A 360 3.82 2.89 -25.70
N CYS A 361 3.19 2.02 -24.90
CA CYS A 361 3.05 0.60 -25.20
C CYS A 361 2.10 0.35 -26.38
N ILE A 362 1.00 1.11 -26.45
CA ILE A 362 0.08 1.09 -27.59
C ILE A 362 0.76 1.64 -28.84
N SER A 363 1.53 2.72 -28.69
CA SER A 363 2.28 3.33 -29.80
C SER A 363 3.33 2.37 -30.38
N ARG A 364 4.12 1.70 -29.53
CA ARG A 364 5.11 0.69 -29.95
C ARG A 364 4.47 -0.53 -30.62
N ARG A 365 3.31 -1.00 -30.13
CA ARG A 365 2.56 -2.09 -30.79
C ARG A 365 2.02 -1.69 -32.15
N LYS A 366 1.55 -0.45 -32.31
CA LYS A 366 1.11 0.04 -33.62
C LYS A 366 2.27 0.15 -34.60
N LEU A 367 3.44 0.64 -34.15
CA LEU A 367 4.61 0.79 -35.01
C LEU A 367 5.19 -0.58 -35.45
N GLY A 368 5.35 -1.54 -34.54
CA GLY A 368 5.83 -2.89 -34.89
C GLY A 368 4.88 -3.71 -35.77
N ASN A 369 3.58 -3.40 -35.77
CA ASN A 369 2.61 -4.02 -36.67
C ASN A 369 2.65 -3.41 -38.09
N SER A 370 3.05 -2.14 -38.23
CA SER A 370 3.25 -1.48 -39.51
C SER A 370 4.48 -2.02 -40.25
N ASP A 371 5.58 -2.25 -39.52
CA ASP A 371 6.83 -2.76 -40.10
C ASP A 371 6.69 -4.23 -40.55
N GLY A 372 5.87 -5.03 -39.84
CA GLY A 372 5.56 -6.41 -40.23
C GLY A 372 4.67 -6.52 -41.48
N LEU A 373 3.78 -5.54 -41.70
CA LEU A 373 2.94 -5.46 -42.91
C LEU A 373 3.74 -5.03 -44.14
N GLN A 374 4.75 -4.14 -43.99
CA GLN A 374 5.64 -3.76 -45.08
C GLN A 374 6.67 -4.85 -45.45
N ALA A 375 7.06 -5.70 -44.50
CA ALA A 375 7.93 -6.84 -44.79
C ALA A 375 7.23 -7.93 -45.62
N ASP A 376 5.96 -8.21 -45.32
CA ASP A 376 5.15 -9.22 -46.05
C ASP A 376 4.78 -8.75 -47.47
N GLU A 377 4.62 -7.43 -47.68
CA GLU A 377 4.36 -6.82 -48.99
C GLU A 377 5.62 -6.86 -49.90
N ASN A 378 6.81 -6.61 -49.34
CA ASN A 378 8.08 -6.72 -50.07
C ASN A 378 8.45 -8.17 -50.43
N ASP A 379 8.11 -9.15 -49.58
CA ASP A 379 8.35 -10.57 -49.86
C ASP A 379 7.38 -11.12 -50.92
N GLN A 380 6.17 -10.54 -51.06
CA GLN A 380 5.27 -10.84 -52.18
C GLN A 380 5.73 -10.25 -53.51
N GLU A 381 6.36 -9.08 -53.52
CA GLU A 381 6.85 -8.44 -54.74
C GLU A 381 8.09 -9.14 -55.32
N LEU A 382 8.93 -9.76 -54.46
CA LEU A 382 10.10 -10.56 -54.86
C LEU A 382 9.76 -11.94 -55.43
N ALA A 383 8.53 -12.43 -55.26
CA ALA A 383 8.08 -13.73 -55.78
C ALA A 383 7.61 -13.69 -57.25
N ILE A 384 7.55 -12.51 -57.88
CA ILE A 384 7.05 -12.31 -59.25
C ILE A 384 8.19 -11.86 -60.17
N ILE A 385 9.26 -12.65 -60.28
CA ILE A 385 10.23 -12.51 -61.36
C ILE A 385 10.22 -13.81 -62.18
N PRO A 386 9.62 -13.82 -63.39
CA PRO A 386 9.62 -15.02 -64.22
C PRO A 386 11.01 -15.24 -64.81
N VAL A 387 11.63 -16.36 -64.43
CA VAL A 387 12.87 -16.85 -65.04
C VAL A 387 12.54 -17.30 -66.47
N SER A 388 13.05 -16.57 -67.46
CA SER A 388 13.07 -17.00 -68.86
C SER A 388 14.45 -17.60 -69.18
N TYR A 389 14.41 -18.77 -69.82
CA TYR A 389 15.54 -19.62 -70.20
C TYR A 389 16.39 -19.04 -71.34
#